data_AF-A0A4C2EKK2-F1
#
_entry.id   AF-A0A4C2EKK2-F1
#
_cell.length_a   1.000
_cell.length_b   1.000
_cell.length_c   1.000
_cell.angle_alpha   90.00
_cell.angle_beta   90.00
_cell.angle_gamma   90.00
#
_symmetry.space_group_name_H-M   'P 1'
#
loop_
_entity.id
_entity.type
_entity.pdbx_description
1 polymer ?
#
loop_
_entity_poly.entity_id
_entity_poly.type
_entity_poly.pdbx_seq_one_letter_code
_entity_poly.pdbx_strand_id
1 'polypeptide(L)'
;MQLVLLALVGYGIVAGQPKPITNGSVGLLVTFLPAVVQRNYNIALDPWLALWITTAVFLHTLGSAGLYGQVGWWDHLTHAMSASLIAAFGYTTARTIDLHSDEVHIPGRVFFVYIFVVVLSFGVIWELFEFGLDIIATETGVTMPLAQHGLDDTVRDTMFNSLGALLVAAFGQAHLTNVAETLRERLFVID
;
A
#
# COMPACT_ATOMS: atom_id res chain seq x y z
N MET A 1 12.59 -10.56 7.50
CA MET A 1 11.26 -10.67 6.86
C MET A 1 11.10 -11.97 6.11
N GLN A 2 11.91 -12.25 5.07
CA GLN A 2 11.78 -13.46 4.24
C GLN A 2 11.77 -14.78 5.02
N LEU A 3 12.70 -14.97 5.97
CA LEU A 3 12.73 -16.18 6.80
C LEU A 3 11.45 -16.36 7.64
N VAL A 4 10.89 -15.26 8.15
CA VAL A 4 9.65 -15.29 8.94
C VAL A 4 8.45 -15.62 8.04
N LEU A 5 8.38 -15.02 6.85
CA LEU A 5 7.33 -15.33 5.86
C LEU A 5 7.42 -16.78 5.39
N LEU A 6 8.63 -17.29 5.14
CA LEU A 6 8.84 -18.69 4.78
C LEU A 6 8.43 -19.64 5.92
N ALA A 7 8.80 -19.31 7.16
CA ALA A 7 8.37 -20.07 8.34
C ALA A 7 6.84 -20.05 8.50
N LEU A 8 6.21 -18.92 8.21
CA LEU A 8 4.76 -18.77 8.27
C LEU A 8 4.04 -19.63 7.21
N VAL A 9 4.56 -19.67 5.98
CA VAL A 9 4.06 -20.57 4.93
C VAL A 9 4.24 -22.02 5.37
N GLY A 10 5.41 -22.40 5.89
CA GLY A 10 5.68 -23.74 6.41
C GLY A 10 4.73 -24.13 7.54
N TYR A 11 4.50 -23.23 8.48
CA TYR A 11 3.51 -23.41 9.54
C TYR A 11 2.10 -23.61 8.97
N GLY A 12 1.68 -22.79 8.00
CA GLY A 12 0.39 -22.91 7.34
C GLY A 12 0.19 -24.28 6.69
N ILE A 13 1.22 -24.80 6.02
CA ILE A 13 1.20 -26.15 5.41
C ILE A 13 1.05 -27.23 6.49
N VAL A 14 1.85 -27.17 7.55
CA VAL A 14 1.81 -28.17 8.64
C VAL A 14 0.50 -28.13 9.42
N ALA A 15 -0.05 -26.94 9.65
CA ALA A 15 -1.29 -26.72 10.38
C ALA A 15 -2.56 -26.84 9.52
N GLY A 16 -2.42 -27.05 8.21
CA GLY A 16 -3.55 -27.10 7.27
C GLY A 16 -4.32 -25.78 7.17
N GLN A 17 -3.66 -24.64 7.42
CA GLN A 17 -4.29 -23.32 7.42
C GLN A 17 -4.06 -22.60 6.09
N PRO A 18 -5.10 -22.34 5.28
CA PRO A 18 -4.94 -21.74 3.95
C PRO A 18 -4.45 -20.28 4.00
N LYS A 19 -4.94 -19.47 4.95
CA LYS A 19 -4.62 -18.03 5.04
C LYS A 19 -3.10 -17.76 5.19
N PRO A 20 -2.36 -18.40 6.13
CA PRO A 20 -0.91 -18.25 6.22
C PRO A 20 -0.16 -18.71 4.97
N ILE A 21 -0.66 -19.74 4.26
CA ILE A 21 -0.04 -20.24 3.03
C ILE A 21 -0.17 -19.19 1.92
N THR A 22 -1.38 -18.71 1.66
CA THR A 22 -1.64 -17.77 0.56
C THR A 22 -0.97 -16.43 0.82
N ASN A 23 -1.23 -15.81 1.97
CA ASN A 23 -0.75 -14.45 2.26
C ASN A 23 0.75 -14.47 2.54
N GLY A 24 1.26 -15.52 3.21
CA GLY A 24 2.68 -15.78 3.38
C GLY A 24 3.43 -15.90 2.06
N SER A 25 2.88 -16.64 1.10
CA SER A 25 3.50 -16.83 -0.21
C SER A 25 3.50 -15.54 -1.02
N VAL A 26 2.36 -14.83 -1.09
CA VAL A 26 2.27 -13.54 -1.77
C VAL A 26 3.23 -12.53 -1.13
N GLY A 27 3.24 -12.43 0.20
CA GLY A 27 4.12 -11.53 0.92
C GLY A 27 5.60 -11.84 0.66
N LEU A 28 5.97 -13.12 0.67
CA LEU A 28 7.32 -13.56 0.35
C LEU A 28 7.72 -13.16 -1.08
N LEU A 29 6.86 -13.38 -2.07
CA LEU A 29 7.11 -12.99 -3.46
C LEU A 29 7.32 -11.48 -3.60
N VAL A 30 6.49 -10.66 -2.94
CA VAL A 30 6.63 -9.19 -2.98
C VAL A 30 7.99 -8.75 -2.41
N THR A 31 8.55 -9.45 -1.42
CA THR A 31 9.89 -9.09 -0.92
C THR A 31 11.01 -9.20 -1.95
N PHE A 32 10.82 -9.97 -3.01
CA PHE A 32 11.78 -10.09 -4.11
C PHE A 32 11.54 -9.08 -5.23
N LEU A 33 10.41 -8.36 -5.22
CA LEU A 33 10.04 -7.41 -6.27
C LEU A 33 11.13 -6.36 -6.54
N PRO A 34 11.76 -5.72 -5.54
CA PRO A 34 12.83 -4.76 -5.79
C PRO A 34 14.02 -5.37 -6.56
N ALA A 35 14.41 -6.60 -6.21
CA ALA A 35 15.51 -7.29 -6.87
C ALA A 35 15.16 -7.68 -8.31
N VAL A 36 13.92 -8.10 -8.55
CA VAL A 36 13.42 -8.43 -9.90
C VAL A 36 13.37 -7.17 -10.78
N VAL A 37 12.89 -6.05 -10.23
CA VAL A 37 12.83 -4.77 -10.95
C VAL A 37 14.23 -4.29 -11.34
N GLN A 38 15.19 -4.33 -10.40
CA GLN A 38 16.59 -4.01 -10.69
C GLN A 38 17.16 -4.92 -11.77
N ARG A 39 16.94 -6.24 -11.67
CA ARG A 39 17.52 -7.22 -12.59
C ARG A 39 16.97 -7.09 -14.01
N ASN A 40 15.66 -6.91 -14.16
CA ASN A 40 14.98 -7.00 -15.46
C ASN A 40 14.87 -5.65 -16.17
N TYR A 41 14.81 -4.55 -15.41
CA TYR A 41 14.60 -3.21 -15.96
C TYR A 41 15.77 -2.25 -15.69
N ASN A 42 16.80 -2.68 -14.94
CA ASN A 42 17.93 -1.84 -14.51
C ASN A 42 17.49 -0.59 -13.73
N ILE A 43 16.36 -0.68 -13.02
CA ILE A 43 15.82 0.39 -12.18
C ILE A 43 16.12 0.06 -10.72
N ALA A 44 17.02 0.85 -10.12
CA ALA A 44 17.35 0.73 -8.70
C ALA A 44 16.30 1.44 -7.87
N LEU A 45 15.47 0.64 -7.18
CA LEU A 45 14.61 1.20 -6.15
C LEU A 45 15.47 1.71 -5.01
N ASP A 46 15.14 2.90 -4.51
CA ASP A 46 15.73 3.44 -3.30
C ASP A 46 15.58 2.40 -2.15
N PRO A 47 16.64 2.10 -1.38
CA PRO A 47 16.58 1.10 -0.31
C PRO A 47 15.49 1.37 0.72
N TRP A 48 15.16 2.63 1.00
CA TRP A 48 14.07 2.98 1.91
C TRP A 48 12.71 2.73 1.30
N LEU A 49 12.51 3.00 0.01
CA LEU A 49 11.28 2.64 -0.69
C LEU A 49 11.08 1.11 -0.72
N ALA A 50 12.16 0.36 -1.01
CA ALA A 50 12.12 -1.10 -0.96
C ALA A 50 11.79 -1.61 0.44
N LEU A 51 12.41 -1.06 1.48
CA LEU A 51 12.09 -1.41 2.87
C LEU A 51 10.64 -1.06 3.21
N TRP A 52 10.14 0.08 2.78
CA TRP A 52 8.77 0.53 3.05
C TRP A 52 7.73 -0.40 2.44
N ILE A 53 7.88 -0.73 1.15
CA ILE A 53 7.01 -1.68 0.44
C ILE A 53 7.04 -3.05 1.13
N THR A 54 8.23 -3.58 1.40
CA THR A 54 8.36 -4.90 2.01
C THR A 54 7.89 -4.95 3.45
N THR A 55 8.03 -3.85 4.20
CA THR A 55 7.51 -3.73 5.57
C THR A 55 5.99 -3.73 5.60
N ALA A 56 5.33 -2.95 4.75
CA ALA A 56 3.86 -2.90 4.75
C ALA A 56 3.25 -4.27 4.45
N VAL A 57 3.75 -4.95 3.43
CA VAL A 57 3.28 -6.30 3.07
C VAL A 57 3.64 -7.32 4.15
N PHE A 58 4.82 -7.21 4.76
CA PHE A 58 5.20 -8.08 5.87
C PHE A 58 4.25 -7.93 7.07
N LEU A 59 3.94 -6.70 7.48
CA LEU A 59 3.03 -6.42 8.60
C LEU A 59 1.60 -6.92 8.32
N HIS A 60 1.09 -6.68 7.11
CA HIS A 60 -0.22 -7.16 6.69
C HIS A 60 -0.28 -8.69 6.72
N THR A 61 0.77 -9.36 6.22
CA THR A 61 0.86 -10.82 6.23
C THR A 61 0.85 -11.41 7.64
N LEU A 62 1.56 -10.78 8.59
CA LEU A 62 1.51 -11.18 10.00
C LEU A 62 0.13 -10.92 10.62
N GLY A 63 -0.53 -9.83 10.21
CA GLY A 63 -1.92 -9.52 10.54
C GLY A 63 -2.85 -10.67 10.21
N SER A 64 -2.87 -11.06 8.92
CA SER A 64 -3.70 -12.16 8.43
C SER A 64 -3.37 -13.52 9.05
N ALA A 65 -2.14 -13.71 9.50
CA ALA A 65 -1.71 -14.91 10.21
C ALA A 65 -2.21 -15.01 11.66
N GLY A 66 -2.85 -13.96 12.18
CA GLY A 66 -3.53 -13.98 13.47
C GLY A 66 -3.35 -12.71 14.30
N LEU A 67 -2.42 -11.81 13.95
CA LEU A 67 -2.20 -10.60 14.75
C LEU A 67 -3.39 -9.64 14.71
N TYR A 68 -4.23 -9.67 13.66
CA TYR A 68 -5.50 -8.93 13.65
C TYR A 68 -6.43 -9.31 14.80
N GLY A 69 -6.46 -10.59 15.18
CA GLY A 69 -7.29 -11.07 16.31
C GLY A 69 -6.61 -10.94 17.68
N GLN A 70 -5.29 -10.72 17.74
CA GLN A 70 -4.52 -10.75 18.99
C GLN A 70 -4.09 -9.37 19.47
N VAL A 71 -3.88 -8.43 18.56
CA VAL A 71 -3.33 -7.10 18.84
C VAL A 71 -4.28 -6.06 18.25
N GLY A 72 -5.12 -5.46 19.09
CA GLY A 72 -6.25 -4.61 18.64
C GLY A 72 -5.90 -3.32 17.89
N TRP A 73 -4.62 -2.96 17.77
CA TRP A 73 -4.17 -1.83 16.94
C TRP A 73 -3.39 -2.26 15.69
N TRP A 74 -3.14 -3.56 15.53
CA TRP A 74 -2.35 -4.10 14.42
C TRP A 74 -3.00 -3.81 13.07
N ASP A 75 -4.31 -3.98 13.04
CA ASP A 75 -5.12 -3.70 11.88
C ASP A 75 -4.97 -2.23 11.43
N HIS A 76 -5.23 -1.30 12.34
CA HIS A 76 -5.02 0.13 12.14
C HIS A 76 -3.62 0.50 11.64
N LEU A 77 -2.57 -0.15 12.17
CA LEU A 77 -1.19 0.04 11.71
C LEU A 77 -1.05 -0.36 10.24
N THR A 78 -1.57 -1.53 9.87
CA THR A 78 -1.46 -2.05 8.51
C THR A 78 -2.23 -1.19 7.52
N HIS A 79 -3.41 -0.68 7.90
CA HIS A 79 -4.18 0.28 7.09
C HIS A 79 -3.42 1.59 6.90
N ALA A 80 -2.90 2.19 7.97
CA ALA A 80 -2.10 3.42 7.86
C ALA A 80 -0.84 3.22 6.99
N MET A 81 -0.14 2.10 7.14
CA MET A 81 1.04 1.75 6.33
C MET A 81 0.69 1.54 4.85
N SER A 82 -0.39 0.81 4.55
CA SER A 82 -0.85 0.59 3.17
C SER A 82 -1.32 1.89 2.53
N ALA A 83 -2.11 2.70 3.24
CA ALA A 83 -2.54 4.02 2.80
C ALA A 83 -1.34 4.93 2.47
N SER A 84 -0.28 4.85 3.26
CA SER A 84 0.94 5.62 3.04
C SER A 84 1.68 5.23 1.74
N LEU A 85 1.68 3.94 1.37
CA LEU A 85 2.23 3.46 0.11
C LEU A 85 1.37 3.87 -1.09
N ILE A 86 0.04 3.77 -0.96
CA ILE A 86 -0.90 4.24 -1.99
C ILE A 86 -0.73 5.74 -2.22
N ALA A 87 -0.55 6.53 -1.15
CA ALA A 87 -0.27 7.96 -1.24
C ALA A 87 1.03 8.24 -2.01
N ALA A 88 2.12 7.53 -1.68
CA ALA A 88 3.40 7.67 -2.38
C ALA A 88 3.31 7.28 -3.86
N PHE A 89 2.57 6.20 -4.16
CA PHE A 89 2.31 5.77 -5.53
C PHE A 89 1.48 6.80 -6.32
N GLY A 90 0.39 7.31 -5.72
CA GLY A 90 -0.43 8.36 -6.31
C GLY A 90 0.37 9.64 -6.57
N TYR A 91 1.21 10.04 -5.61
CA TYR A 91 2.12 11.19 -5.73
C TYR A 91 3.06 11.03 -6.92
N THR A 92 3.75 9.89 -6.98
CA THR A 92 4.74 9.61 -8.01
C THR A 92 4.07 9.57 -9.39
N THR A 93 2.91 8.93 -9.50
CA THR A 93 2.15 8.84 -10.75
C THR A 93 1.72 10.22 -11.25
N ALA A 94 1.05 10.99 -10.39
CA ALA A 94 0.57 12.33 -10.75
C ALA A 94 1.72 13.27 -11.10
N ARG A 95 2.81 13.24 -10.34
CA ARG A 95 3.97 14.08 -10.62
C ARG A 95 4.68 13.67 -11.91
N THR A 96 4.74 12.37 -12.20
CA THR A 96 5.31 11.89 -13.47
C THR A 96 4.50 12.42 -14.65
N ILE A 97 3.17 12.36 -14.58
CA ILE A 97 2.28 12.90 -15.62
C ILE A 97 2.46 14.43 -15.75
N ASP A 98 2.38 15.17 -14.65
CA ASP A 98 2.52 16.64 -14.61
C ASP A 98 3.90 17.14 -15.10
N LEU A 99 4.95 16.30 -15.02
CA LEU A 99 6.29 16.64 -15.52
C LEU A 99 6.54 16.25 -16.98
N HIS A 100 5.80 15.29 -17.53
CA HIS A 100 6.05 14.75 -18.88
C HIS A 100 4.90 15.01 -19.86
N SER A 101 3.88 15.76 -19.45
CA SER A 101 2.75 16.14 -20.28
C SER A 101 2.54 17.64 -20.23
N ASP A 102 2.61 18.29 -21.38
CA ASP A 102 2.33 19.72 -21.51
C ASP A 102 0.81 20.05 -21.38
N GLU A 103 -0.05 19.02 -21.48
CA GLU A 103 -1.51 19.17 -21.39
C GLU A 103 -2.02 19.09 -19.94
N VAL A 104 -1.27 18.45 -19.04
CA VAL A 104 -1.71 18.17 -17.67
C VAL A 104 -0.85 18.96 -16.69
N HIS A 105 -1.45 19.97 -16.05
CA HIS A 105 -0.83 20.65 -14.93
C HIS A 105 -1.65 20.51 -13.64
N ILE A 106 -1.03 20.00 -12.58
CA ILE A 106 -1.63 19.88 -11.24
C ILE A 106 -1.03 20.96 -10.34
N PRO A 107 -1.78 22.02 -9.99
CA PRO A 107 -1.26 23.05 -9.10
C PRO A 107 -0.92 22.48 -7.72
N GLY A 108 0.25 22.85 -7.17
CA GLY A 108 0.71 22.35 -5.85
C GLY A 108 -0.32 22.52 -4.74
N ARG A 109 -1.11 23.61 -4.75
CA ARG A 109 -2.19 23.85 -3.79
C ARG A 109 -3.31 22.80 -3.80
N VAL A 110 -3.54 22.14 -4.93
CA VAL A 110 -4.58 21.09 -5.11
C VAL A 110 -3.98 19.69 -4.93
N PHE A 111 -2.66 19.56 -5.02
CA PHE A 111 -1.97 18.27 -4.97
C PHE A 111 -2.27 17.48 -3.70
N PHE A 112 -2.33 18.17 -2.55
CA PHE A 112 -2.76 17.56 -1.28
C PHE A 112 -4.14 16.89 -1.39
N VAL A 113 -5.12 17.60 -1.96
CA VAL A 113 -6.50 17.11 -2.12
C VAL A 113 -6.53 15.91 -3.07
N TYR A 114 -5.77 15.98 -4.16
CA TYR A 114 -5.64 14.88 -5.10
C TYR A 114 -5.15 13.60 -4.40
N ILE A 115 -4.07 13.67 -3.62
CA ILE A 115 -3.52 12.51 -2.91
C ILE A 115 -4.52 11.97 -1.89
N PHE A 116 -5.17 12.87 -1.15
CA PHE A 116 -6.18 12.47 -0.18
C PHE A 116 -7.32 11.68 -0.85
N VAL A 117 -7.85 12.17 -1.98
CA VAL A 117 -8.92 11.49 -2.73
C VAL A 117 -8.44 10.16 -3.30
N VAL A 118 -7.22 10.08 -3.84
CA VAL A 118 -6.65 8.82 -4.36
C VAL A 118 -6.61 7.76 -3.26
N VAL A 119 -6.07 8.09 -2.09
CA VAL A 119 -5.95 7.13 -0.98
C VAL A 119 -7.32 6.67 -0.49
N LEU A 120 -8.27 7.59 -0.32
CA LEU A 120 -9.63 7.23 0.08
C LEU A 120 -10.32 6.34 -0.97
N SER A 121 -10.13 6.65 -2.25
CA SER A 121 -10.71 5.86 -3.34
C SER A 121 -10.17 4.43 -3.35
N PHE A 122 -8.86 4.27 -3.14
CA PHE A 122 -8.25 2.94 -2.99
C PHE A 122 -8.72 2.22 -1.72
N GLY A 123 -8.92 2.95 -0.61
CA GLY A 123 -9.52 2.39 0.61
C GLY A 123 -10.91 1.82 0.34
N VAL A 124 -11.78 2.57 -0.34
CA VAL A 124 -13.11 2.07 -0.73
C VAL A 124 -13.02 0.85 -1.66
N ILE A 125 -12.12 0.88 -2.65
CA ILE A 125 -11.91 -0.26 -3.55
C ILE A 125 -11.46 -1.51 -2.76
N TRP A 126 -10.61 -1.33 -1.75
CA TRP A 126 -10.14 -2.42 -0.89
C TRP A 126 -11.29 -3.07 -0.11
N GLU A 127 -12.12 -2.26 0.56
CA GLU A 127 -13.30 -2.75 1.29
C GLU A 127 -14.27 -3.51 0.38
N LEU A 128 -14.52 -2.99 -0.83
CA LEU A 128 -15.36 -3.65 -1.81
C LEU A 128 -14.75 -4.96 -2.33
N PHE A 129 -13.43 -5.02 -2.42
CA PHE A 129 -12.72 -6.24 -2.80
C PHE A 129 -12.86 -7.31 -1.72
N GLU A 130 -12.68 -6.97 -0.44
CA GLU A 130 -12.88 -7.90 0.67
C GLU A 130 -14.32 -8.38 0.78
N PHE A 131 -15.30 -7.47 0.65
CA PHE A 131 -16.71 -7.84 0.58
C PHE A 131 -17.00 -8.79 -0.60
N GLY A 132 -16.41 -8.54 -1.77
CA GLY A 132 -16.52 -9.41 -2.93
C GLY A 132 -15.94 -10.81 -2.68
N LEU A 133 -14.81 -10.91 -1.98
CA LEU A 133 -14.24 -12.19 -1.56
C LEU A 133 -15.17 -12.92 -0.60
N ASP A 134 -15.80 -12.24 0.36
CA ASP A 134 -16.74 -12.86 1.29
C ASP A 134 -17.99 -13.43 0.60
N ILE A 135 -18.49 -12.75 -0.44
CA ILE A 135 -19.57 -13.30 -1.29
C ILE A 135 -19.10 -14.61 -1.93
N ILE A 136 -17.93 -14.61 -2.57
CA ILE A 136 -17.40 -15.81 -3.23
C ILE A 136 -17.16 -16.93 -2.21
N ALA A 137 -16.65 -16.60 -1.02
CA ALA A 137 -16.45 -17.55 0.07
C ALA A 137 -17.77 -18.21 0.49
N THR A 138 -18.83 -17.42 0.61
CA THR A 138 -20.16 -17.88 0.99
C THR A 138 -20.76 -18.82 -0.05
N GLU A 139 -20.63 -18.48 -1.34
CA GLU A 139 -21.18 -19.29 -2.44
C GLU A 139 -20.39 -20.58 -2.72
N THR A 140 -19.06 -20.54 -2.53
CA THR A 140 -18.18 -21.66 -2.90
C THR A 140 -17.75 -22.53 -1.71
N GLY A 141 -17.93 -22.03 -0.47
CA GLY A 141 -17.41 -22.65 0.75
C GLY A 141 -15.88 -22.57 0.88
N VAL A 142 -15.19 -21.90 -0.04
CA VAL A 142 -13.73 -21.74 0.00
C VAL A 142 -13.36 -20.66 1.01
N THR A 143 -12.38 -20.96 1.86
CA THR A 143 -11.82 -19.96 2.78
C THR A 143 -11.01 -18.93 1.99
N MET A 144 -11.44 -17.67 2.02
CA MET A 144 -10.73 -16.60 1.33
C MET A 144 -9.52 -16.09 2.13
N PRO A 145 -8.46 -15.65 1.42
CA PRO A 145 -7.23 -15.13 2.03
C PRO A 145 -7.45 -13.83 2.82
N LEU A 146 -8.44 -13.05 2.40
CA LEU A 146 -8.87 -11.77 2.97
C LEU A 146 -10.39 -11.81 3.12
N ALA A 147 -10.91 -11.06 4.09
CA ALA A 147 -12.32 -11.07 4.45
C ALA A 147 -12.68 -9.75 5.13
N GLN A 148 -13.90 -9.27 4.92
CA GLN A 148 -14.42 -8.11 5.61
C GLN A 148 -14.80 -8.49 7.05
N HIS A 149 -14.45 -7.67 8.04
CA HIS A 149 -14.82 -7.94 9.44
C HIS A 149 -16.02 -7.11 9.93
N GLY A 150 -16.88 -6.70 9.01
CA GLY A 150 -18.15 -6.01 9.27
C GLY A 150 -18.05 -4.48 9.20
N LEU A 151 -19.17 -3.80 9.49
CA LEU A 151 -19.28 -2.36 9.29
C LEU A 151 -18.38 -1.53 10.20
N ASP A 152 -18.24 -1.94 11.47
CA ASP A 152 -17.40 -1.22 12.44
C ASP A 152 -15.92 -1.25 12.03
N ASP A 153 -15.48 -2.33 11.39
CA ASP A 153 -14.13 -2.52 10.84
C ASP A 153 -13.92 -1.59 9.66
N THR A 154 -14.76 -1.72 8.62
CA THR A 154 -14.76 -0.87 7.42
C THR A 154 -14.73 0.63 7.73
N VAL A 155 -15.48 1.07 8.74
CA VAL A 155 -15.48 2.49 9.16
C VAL A 155 -14.14 2.86 9.79
N ARG A 156 -13.57 2.03 10.66
CA ARG A 156 -12.25 2.26 11.26
C ARG A 156 -11.16 2.26 10.18
N ASP A 157 -11.21 1.33 9.24
CA ASP A 157 -10.26 1.25 8.13
C ASP A 157 -10.29 2.51 7.29
N THR A 158 -11.48 2.99 6.97
CA THR A 158 -11.65 4.28 6.29
C THR A 158 -11.06 5.44 7.11
N MET A 159 -11.23 5.46 8.44
CA MET A 159 -10.64 6.48 9.30
C MET A 159 -9.11 6.41 9.34
N PHE A 160 -8.51 5.22 9.45
CA PHE A 160 -7.05 5.06 9.48
C PHE A 160 -6.42 5.27 8.11
N ASN A 161 -7.10 4.89 7.03
CA ASN A 161 -6.74 5.26 5.66
C ASN A 161 -6.73 6.79 5.50
N SER A 162 -7.74 7.48 6.03
CA SER A 162 -7.80 8.95 6.03
C SER A 162 -6.64 9.57 6.82
N LEU A 163 -6.28 9.01 7.98
CA LEU A 163 -5.16 9.48 8.78
C LEU A 163 -3.82 9.28 8.05
N GLY A 164 -3.59 8.09 7.49
CA GLY A 164 -2.42 7.81 6.66
C GLY A 164 -2.32 8.74 5.46
N ALA A 165 -3.43 8.96 4.76
CA ALA A 165 -3.54 9.91 3.65
C ALA A 165 -3.18 11.33 4.09
N LEU A 166 -3.74 11.79 5.21
CA LEU A 166 -3.50 13.12 5.76
C LEU A 166 -2.02 13.32 6.09
N LEU A 167 -1.40 12.36 6.79
CA LEU A 167 0.01 12.43 7.19
C LEU A 167 0.93 12.48 5.97
N VAL A 168 0.74 11.59 5.00
CA VAL A 168 1.59 11.56 3.80
C VAL A 168 1.33 12.76 2.90
N ALA A 169 0.07 13.15 2.70
CA ALA A 169 -0.24 14.31 1.87
C ALA A 169 0.29 15.61 2.50
N ALA A 170 0.19 15.77 3.83
CA ALA A 170 0.76 16.92 4.54
C ALA A 170 2.30 16.92 4.45
N PHE A 171 2.93 15.76 4.66
CA PHE A 171 4.38 15.61 4.50
C PHE A 171 4.84 15.91 3.07
N GLY A 172 4.15 15.35 2.06
CA GLY A 172 4.43 15.58 0.65
C GLY A 172 4.28 17.05 0.27
N GLN A 173 3.25 17.72 0.78
CA GLN A 173 3.04 19.14 0.55
C GLN A 173 4.13 20.00 1.20
N ALA A 174 4.55 19.67 2.42
CA ALA A 174 5.54 20.45 3.17
C ALA A 174 6.97 20.28 2.62
N HIS A 175 7.33 19.09 2.13
CA HIS A 175 8.72 18.75 1.82
C HIS A 175 9.01 18.47 0.35
N LEU A 176 8.02 18.07 -0.46
CA LEU A 176 8.27 17.64 -1.84
C LEU A 176 7.85 18.68 -2.87
N THR A 177 6.80 19.48 -2.61
CA THR A 177 6.29 20.47 -3.57
C THR A 177 7.35 21.52 -3.94
N ASN A 178 8.01 22.12 -2.96
CA ASN A 178 9.05 23.15 -3.21
C ASN A 178 10.29 22.58 -3.91
N VAL A 179 10.69 21.35 -3.57
CA VAL A 179 11.85 20.68 -4.20
C VAL A 179 11.54 20.38 -5.65
N ALA A 180 10.34 19.87 -5.93
CA ALA A 180 9.93 19.51 -7.27
C ALA A 180 9.73 20.73 -8.17
N GLU A 181 9.18 21.84 -7.67
CA GLU A 181 9.08 23.11 -8.40
C GLU A 181 10.46 23.69 -8.71
N THR A 182 11.37 23.72 -7.73
CA THR A 182 12.75 24.19 -7.93
C THR A 182 13.50 23.35 -8.98
N LEU A 183 13.30 22.03 -8.98
CA LEU A 183 13.90 21.14 -9.99
C LEU A 183 13.31 21.39 -11.38
N ARG A 184 12.00 21.60 -11.49
CA ARG A 184 11.36 21.95 -12.75
C ARG A 184 11.93 23.25 -13.31
N GLU A 185 12.04 24.28 -12.47
CA GLU A 185 12.62 25.55 -12.88
C GLU A 185 14.09 25.39 -13.30
N ARG A 186 14.91 24.64 -12.54
CA ARG A 186 16.33 24.46 -12.91
C ARG A 186 16.57 23.62 -14.15
N LEU A 187 15.72 22.63 -14.43
CA LEU A 187 15.90 21.71 -15.55
C LEU A 187 15.21 22.18 -16.84
N PHE A 188 14.14 22.97 -16.72
CA PHE A 188 13.33 23.40 -17.86
C PHE A 188 13.35 24.93 -18.10
N VAL A 189 14.11 25.73 -17.33
CA VAL A 189 14.37 27.16 -17.59
C VAL A 189 15.76 27.39 -18.21
N ILE A 190 16.45 26.32 -18.63
CA ILE A 190 17.58 26.46 -19.56
C ILE A 190 17.01 26.36 -20.97
N ASP A 191 16.42 27.45 -21.44
CA ASP A 191 16.27 27.82 -22.85
C ASP A 191 16.53 29.33 -22.99
#